data_AF-A0A0L6I158-F1
#
_entry.id   AF-A0A0L6I158-F1
#
_cell.length_a   1.000
_cell.length_b   1.000
_cell.length_c   1.000
_cell.angle_alpha   90.00
_cell.angle_beta   90.00
_cell.angle_gamma   90.00
#
_symmetry.space_group_name_H-M   'P 1'
#
loop_
_entity.id
_entity.type
_entity.pdbx_description
1 polymer ?
#
loop_
_entity_poly.entity_id
_entity_poly.type
_entity_poly.pdbx_seq_one_letter_code
_entity_poly.pdbx_strand_id
1 'polypeptide(L)'
;MTMSLEQFQSALARPDLRGGLALPLSDAEAELVAADPASVQSWYGYWLSLQPVAPAPEAPVAPGPPTGPASFDAPPPPQYTAQQSVPASDTAQPTVPLAGPASVDPAFATTAAYPETGYPGTGHPGAGYPGGEHAGASYPGAAQFAGAPGLAAPARKNVGLWVTLSVLGALLLIIAIVVVTAFATARTWTKVDVPEQPETFHSETYETGRFDVTMDAVNPCFVNQDWTDCTNLLLASYTAACVGVELTEDATALCTEYNNAILEMQAQDTPGSYVATLGTYGNLSRTPETDVRQVSNEDYRPAETHEAVCYLGFLGECE
;
A
#
# COMPACT_ATOMS: atom_id res chain seq x y z
N MET A 1 -33.07 -4.30 -7.07
CA MET A 1 -32.47 -4.45 -5.72
C MET A 1 -31.13 -5.12 -5.94
N THR A 2 -30.04 -4.52 -5.49
CA THR A 2 -28.71 -5.13 -5.57
C THR A 2 -28.64 -6.30 -4.58
N MET A 3 -28.20 -7.48 -5.04
CA MET A 3 -27.96 -8.64 -4.15
C MET A 3 -26.57 -8.52 -3.52
N SER A 4 -26.33 -9.12 -2.35
CA SER A 4 -24.99 -9.15 -1.74
C SER A 4 -24.04 -10.10 -2.50
N LEU A 5 -22.74 -10.01 -2.23
CA LEU A 5 -21.73 -10.89 -2.84
C LEU A 5 -21.97 -12.37 -2.48
N GLU A 6 -22.36 -12.66 -1.23
CA GLU A 6 -22.67 -14.02 -0.80
C GLU A 6 -23.94 -14.56 -1.48
N GLN A 7 -24.94 -13.70 -1.69
CA GLN A 7 -26.15 -14.05 -2.44
C GLN A 7 -25.81 -14.34 -3.91
N PHE A 8 -24.95 -13.53 -4.52
CA PHE A 8 -24.47 -13.76 -5.88
C PHE A 8 -23.69 -15.08 -6.01
N GLN A 9 -22.77 -15.37 -5.09
CA GLN A 9 -22.05 -16.66 -5.06
C GLN A 9 -23.02 -17.83 -4.92
N SER A 10 -24.00 -17.72 -4.03
CA SER A 10 -25.02 -18.76 -3.86
C SER A 10 -25.91 -18.95 -5.09
N ALA A 11 -26.12 -17.90 -5.88
CA ALA A 11 -26.87 -17.95 -7.13
C ALA A 11 -26.06 -18.58 -8.28
N LEU A 12 -24.74 -18.35 -8.32
CA LEU A 12 -23.84 -19.02 -9.28
C LEU A 12 -23.78 -20.54 -9.08
N ALA A 13 -23.81 -21.00 -7.82
CA ALA A 13 -23.82 -22.43 -7.49
C ALA A 13 -25.16 -23.14 -7.79
N ARG A 14 -26.22 -22.38 -8.11
CA ARG A 14 -27.59 -22.88 -8.25
C ARG A 14 -28.10 -22.73 -9.68
N PRO A 15 -28.29 -23.84 -10.44
CA PRO A 15 -28.70 -23.78 -11.85
C PRO A 15 -30.00 -23.01 -12.07
N ASP A 16 -30.94 -23.10 -11.12
CA ASP A 16 -32.24 -22.44 -11.16
C ASP A 16 -32.17 -20.91 -11.05
N LEU A 17 -31.10 -20.37 -10.45
CA LEU A 17 -30.95 -18.92 -10.22
C LEU A 17 -30.00 -18.25 -11.22
N ARG A 18 -29.11 -19.02 -11.87
CA ARG A 18 -28.15 -18.50 -12.86
C ARG A 18 -28.80 -17.77 -14.03
N GLY A 19 -29.93 -18.26 -14.52
CA GLY A 19 -30.65 -17.63 -15.64
C GLY A 19 -31.07 -16.18 -15.36
N GLY A 20 -31.28 -15.81 -14.09
CA GLY A 20 -31.62 -14.44 -13.69
C GLY A 20 -30.43 -13.48 -13.62
N LEU A 21 -29.18 -13.99 -13.66
CA LEU A 21 -27.98 -13.16 -13.62
C LEU A 21 -27.56 -12.63 -15.00
N ALA A 22 -28.08 -13.23 -16.07
CA ALA A 22 -27.74 -12.89 -17.47
C ALA A 22 -26.22 -12.88 -17.76
N LEU A 23 -25.45 -13.72 -17.08
CA LEU A 23 -24.01 -13.86 -17.29
C LEU A 23 -23.74 -14.87 -18.42
N PRO A 24 -22.76 -14.61 -19.31
CA PRO A 24 -22.38 -15.53 -20.39
C PRO A 24 -21.48 -16.66 -19.88
N LEU A 25 -21.91 -17.37 -18.84
CA LEU A 25 -21.19 -18.47 -18.22
C LEU A 25 -21.91 -19.79 -18.49
N SER A 26 -21.16 -20.81 -18.89
CA SER A 26 -21.64 -22.19 -18.88
C SER A 26 -21.81 -22.72 -17.45
N ASP A 27 -22.53 -23.83 -17.30
CA ASP A 27 -22.78 -24.44 -16.00
C ASP A 27 -21.49 -24.83 -15.27
N ALA A 28 -20.47 -25.29 -16.01
CA ALA A 28 -19.18 -25.69 -15.47
C ALA A 28 -18.32 -24.47 -15.07
N GLU A 29 -18.33 -23.42 -15.89
CA GLU A 29 -17.59 -22.19 -15.57
C GLU A 29 -18.18 -21.49 -14.34
N ALA A 30 -19.51 -21.46 -14.21
CA ALA A 30 -20.16 -20.88 -13.04
C ALA A 30 -19.82 -21.64 -11.74
N GLU A 31 -19.64 -22.96 -11.80
CA GLU A 31 -19.18 -23.76 -10.66
C GLU A 31 -17.71 -23.48 -10.31
N LEU A 32 -16.83 -23.38 -11.33
CA LEU A 32 -15.44 -22.97 -11.14
C LEU A 32 -15.32 -21.58 -10.52
N VAL A 33 -16.11 -20.62 -11.03
CA VAL A 33 -16.15 -19.26 -10.48
C VAL A 33 -16.66 -19.27 -9.06
N ALA A 34 -17.72 -20.03 -8.74
CA ALA A 34 -18.25 -20.10 -7.38
C ALA A 34 -17.29 -20.72 -6.36
N ALA A 35 -16.39 -21.61 -6.81
CA ALA A 35 -15.39 -22.27 -5.97
C ALA A 35 -14.17 -21.40 -5.65
N ASP A 36 -13.90 -20.36 -6.44
CA ASP A 36 -12.75 -19.45 -6.25
C ASP A 36 -13.19 -18.04 -5.77
N PRO A 37 -12.88 -17.65 -4.51
CA PRO A 37 -13.26 -16.35 -3.96
C PRO A 37 -12.78 -15.14 -4.78
N ALA A 38 -11.61 -15.22 -5.40
CA ALA A 38 -11.08 -14.11 -6.20
C ALA A 38 -11.89 -13.93 -7.49
N SER A 39 -12.19 -15.02 -8.18
CA SER A 39 -13.07 -15.03 -9.36
C SER A 39 -14.48 -14.53 -9.03
N VAL A 40 -15.07 -14.94 -7.89
CA VAL A 40 -16.39 -14.44 -7.45
C VAL A 40 -16.41 -12.91 -7.35
N GLN A 41 -15.38 -12.29 -6.77
CA GLN A 41 -15.32 -10.84 -6.62
C GLN A 41 -15.27 -10.11 -7.97
N SER A 42 -14.44 -10.59 -8.90
CA SER A 42 -14.33 -10.01 -10.25
C SER A 42 -15.65 -10.10 -11.02
N TRP A 43 -16.28 -11.29 -11.00
CA TRP A 43 -17.57 -11.52 -11.67
C TRP A 43 -18.72 -10.75 -11.03
N TYR A 44 -18.71 -10.56 -9.71
CA TYR A 44 -19.69 -9.74 -9.02
C TYR A 44 -19.58 -8.26 -9.43
N GLY A 45 -18.36 -7.73 -9.57
CA GLY A 45 -18.12 -6.38 -10.09
C GLY A 45 -18.65 -6.20 -11.52
N TYR A 46 -18.38 -7.18 -12.39
CA TYR A 46 -18.92 -7.19 -13.75
C TYR A 46 -20.46 -7.24 -13.75
N TRP A 47 -21.06 -8.13 -12.95
CA TRP A 47 -22.51 -8.23 -12.84
C TRP A 47 -23.18 -6.94 -12.34
N LEU A 48 -22.55 -6.23 -11.40
CA LEU A 48 -23.03 -4.92 -10.94
C LEU A 48 -23.01 -3.87 -12.06
N SER A 49 -22.01 -3.90 -12.93
CA SER A 49 -21.92 -2.99 -14.10
C SER A 49 -23.03 -3.21 -15.14
N LEU A 50 -23.60 -4.42 -15.19
CA LEU A 50 -24.71 -4.76 -16.07
C LEU A 50 -26.08 -4.33 -15.52
N GLN A 51 -26.15 -3.89 -14.26
CA GLN A 51 -27.42 -3.48 -13.68
C GLN A 51 -27.91 -2.19 -14.35
N PRO A 52 -29.19 -2.12 -14.74
CA PRO A 52 -29.74 -0.91 -15.32
C PRO A 52 -29.65 0.23 -14.31
N VAL A 53 -28.95 1.30 -14.68
CA VAL A 53 -28.96 2.56 -13.94
C VAL A 53 -30.38 3.12 -14.02
N ALA A 54 -31.04 3.28 -12.88
CA ALA A 54 -32.35 3.89 -12.83
C ALA A 54 -32.29 5.26 -13.53
N PRO A 55 -33.26 5.60 -14.40
CA PRO A 55 -33.26 6.89 -15.08
C PRO A 55 -33.19 8.00 -14.05
N ALA A 56 -32.23 8.90 -14.22
CA ALA A 56 -32.08 10.07 -13.37
C ALA A 56 -33.42 10.82 -13.32
N PRO A 57 -33.90 11.25 -12.15
CA PRO A 57 -35.14 12.02 -12.06
C PRO A 57 -35.01 13.24 -12.97
N GLU A 58 -35.96 13.41 -13.88
CA GLU A 58 -36.01 14.54 -14.81
C GLU A 58 -35.86 15.84 -14.02
N ALA A 59 -34.76 16.55 -14.26
CA ALA A 59 -34.56 17.86 -13.69
C ALA A 59 -35.73 18.76 -14.12
N PRO A 60 -36.33 19.55 -13.21
CA PRO A 60 -37.41 20.45 -13.56
C PRO A 60 -36.97 21.38 -14.68
N VAL A 61 -37.70 21.35 -15.80
CA VAL A 61 -37.47 22.18 -16.98
C VAL A 61 -37.50 23.64 -16.54
N ALA A 62 -36.34 24.31 -16.56
CA ALA A 62 -36.27 25.74 -16.35
C ALA A 62 -37.10 26.46 -17.44
N PRO A 63 -37.93 27.47 -17.09
CA PRO A 63 -38.71 28.21 -18.09
C PRO A 63 -37.76 28.88 -19.08
N GLY A 64 -37.98 28.59 -20.37
CA GLY A 64 -37.16 29.12 -21.46
C GLY A 64 -37.17 30.65 -21.54
N PRO A 65 -36.07 31.28 -21.96
CA PRO A 65 -35.99 32.74 -22.11
C PRO A 65 -36.92 33.24 -23.23
N PRO A 66 -37.48 34.46 -23.09
CA PRO A 66 -38.38 35.03 -24.08
C PRO A 66 -37.67 35.30 -25.41
N THR A 67 -38.37 34.98 -26.50
CA THR A 67 -37.97 35.16 -27.89
C THR A 67 -37.86 36.66 -28.20
N GLY A 68 -36.64 37.16 -28.35
CA GLY A 68 -36.35 38.50 -28.90
C GLY A 68 -36.11 38.44 -30.42
N PRO A 69 -36.45 39.49 -31.18
CA PRO A 69 -36.35 39.47 -32.64
C PRO A 69 -34.89 39.60 -33.14
N ALA A 70 -34.67 38.99 -34.30
CA ALA A 70 -33.42 38.88 -35.02
C ALA A 70 -32.76 40.22 -35.40
N SER A 71 -31.43 40.26 -35.29
CA SER A 71 -30.51 41.07 -36.10
C SER A 71 -29.16 41.13 -35.38
N PHE A 72 -28.09 40.58 -35.95
CA PHE A 72 -26.81 41.26 -36.20
C PHE A 72 -25.81 40.26 -36.79
N ASP A 73 -25.19 40.67 -37.90
CA ASP A 73 -24.13 40.00 -38.64
C ASP A 73 -23.03 39.42 -37.74
N ALA A 74 -22.78 38.11 -37.89
CA ALA A 74 -21.61 37.46 -37.32
C ALA A 74 -20.43 37.56 -38.31
N PRO A 75 -19.25 38.07 -37.89
CA PRO A 75 -18.04 38.04 -38.71
C PRO A 75 -17.49 36.60 -38.86
N PRO A 76 -16.77 36.29 -39.96
CA PRO A 76 -16.26 34.95 -40.23
C PRO A 76 -15.19 34.52 -39.21
N PRO A 77 -15.05 33.20 -38.97
CA PRO A 77 -14.12 32.68 -37.97
C PRO A 77 -12.65 32.90 -38.36
N PRO A 78 -11.75 33.17 -37.40
CA PRO A 78 -10.32 33.27 -37.68
C PRO A 78 -9.76 31.90 -38.06
N GLN A 79 -8.97 31.88 -39.14
CA GLN A 79 -8.16 30.72 -39.52
C GLN A 79 -7.05 30.54 -38.50
N TYR A 80 -7.10 29.45 -37.73
CA TYR A 80 -6.01 29.02 -36.87
C TYR A 80 -4.90 28.41 -37.74
N THR A 81 -3.85 29.18 -37.97
CA THR A 81 -2.57 28.69 -38.45
C THR A 81 -1.91 27.87 -37.34
N ALA A 82 -1.78 26.56 -37.54
CA ALA A 82 -0.94 25.72 -36.70
C ALA A 82 0.54 26.04 -36.95
N GLN A 83 1.13 26.85 -36.07
CA GLN A 83 2.57 26.92 -35.85
C GLN A 83 2.82 26.76 -34.36
N GLN A 84 3.03 25.51 -33.93
CA GLN A 84 3.57 25.23 -32.60
C GLN A 84 4.99 24.70 -32.78
N SER A 85 5.93 25.64 -32.74
CA SER A 85 7.35 25.38 -32.56
C SER A 85 7.58 24.86 -31.14
N VAL A 86 8.07 23.63 -31.02
CA VAL A 86 8.53 23.04 -29.76
C VAL A 86 9.95 23.55 -29.50
N PRO A 87 10.25 24.18 -28.35
CA PRO A 87 11.62 24.46 -27.97
C PRO A 87 12.31 23.18 -27.48
N ALA A 88 13.46 22.89 -28.06
CA ALA A 88 14.40 21.88 -27.60
C ALA A 88 14.78 22.15 -26.14
N SER A 89 14.48 21.20 -25.25
CA SER A 89 15.05 21.14 -23.91
C SER A 89 16.14 20.08 -23.93
N ASP A 90 17.36 20.55 -24.18
CA ASP A 90 18.60 19.84 -23.93
C ASP A 90 18.74 19.71 -22.41
N THR A 91 18.44 18.53 -21.86
CA THR A 91 18.84 18.20 -20.49
C THR A 91 19.48 16.83 -20.52
N ALA A 92 20.80 16.84 -20.54
CA ALA A 92 21.65 15.69 -20.34
C ALA A 92 21.32 15.02 -18.99
N GLN A 93 20.86 13.77 -19.03
CA GLN A 93 20.90 12.88 -17.87
C GLN A 93 22.22 12.11 -17.87
N PRO A 94 22.92 12.01 -16.73
CA PRO A 94 24.12 11.20 -16.60
C PRO A 94 23.77 9.71 -16.57
N THR A 95 24.43 8.96 -17.45
CA THR A 95 24.45 7.50 -17.50
C THR A 95 25.09 6.94 -16.22
N VAL A 96 24.33 6.17 -15.43
CA VAL A 96 24.89 5.33 -14.37
C VAL A 96 25.05 3.91 -14.93
N PRO A 97 26.25 3.31 -14.90
CA PRO A 97 26.45 1.96 -15.39
C PRO A 97 25.84 0.94 -14.43
N LEU A 98 24.81 0.23 -14.90
CA LEU A 98 24.22 -0.92 -14.23
C LEU A 98 25.13 -2.13 -14.45
N ALA A 99 25.90 -2.49 -13.44
CA ALA A 99 26.61 -3.76 -13.38
C ALA A 99 25.63 -4.86 -12.94
N GLY A 100 25.52 -5.92 -13.74
CA GLY A 100 25.07 -7.23 -13.28
C GLY A 100 26.06 -8.31 -13.77
N PRO A 101 25.89 -9.60 -13.45
CA PRO A 101 25.02 -10.20 -12.43
C PRO A 101 25.83 -11.08 -11.44
N ALA A 102 25.23 -11.45 -10.30
CA ALA A 102 25.68 -12.60 -9.52
C ALA A 102 24.50 -13.54 -9.28
N SER A 103 24.46 -14.58 -10.11
CA SER A 103 23.59 -15.74 -10.02
C SER A 103 23.92 -16.54 -8.76
N VAL A 104 22.91 -16.85 -7.93
CA VAL A 104 23.03 -17.94 -6.94
C VAL A 104 21.74 -18.77 -6.96
N ASP A 105 21.93 -20.05 -7.27
CA ASP A 105 20.95 -21.14 -7.29
C ASP A 105 20.16 -21.32 -5.98
N PRO A 106 18.90 -21.79 -6.03
CA PRO A 106 18.27 -22.46 -4.90
C PRO A 106 18.47 -23.98 -5.02
N ALA A 107 19.44 -24.52 -4.30
CA ALA A 107 19.58 -25.97 -4.12
C ALA A 107 19.03 -26.40 -2.75
N PHE A 108 18.10 -27.35 -2.81
CA PHE A 108 17.53 -28.18 -1.76
C PHE A 108 18.51 -28.62 -0.65
N ALA A 109 18.08 -28.54 0.62
CA ALA A 109 18.36 -29.59 1.62
C ALA A 109 17.44 -29.52 2.84
N THR A 110 16.84 -30.66 3.15
CA THR A 110 15.98 -31.01 4.27
C THR A 110 16.76 -31.40 5.54
N THR A 111 16.09 -31.27 6.69
CA THR A 111 16.20 -32.05 7.96
C THR A 111 17.46 -31.99 8.85
N ALA A 112 17.28 -31.47 10.08
CA ALA A 112 17.71 -32.02 11.39
C ALA A 112 17.29 -31.01 12.49
N ALA A 113 16.36 -31.22 13.42
CA ALA A 113 16.24 -32.23 14.49
C ALA A 113 17.30 -32.11 15.62
N TYR A 114 16.79 -31.77 16.82
CA TYR A 114 17.32 -31.90 18.21
C TYR A 114 18.26 -30.83 18.80
N PRO A 115 18.37 -30.69 20.14
CA PRO A 115 17.48 -31.15 21.22
C PRO A 115 17.10 -30.08 22.28
N GLU A 116 15.98 -30.39 22.92
CA GLU A 116 15.55 -30.04 24.27
C GLU A 116 16.67 -30.21 25.33
N THR A 117 16.86 -29.19 26.18
CA THR A 117 17.54 -29.37 27.48
C THR A 117 16.68 -28.73 28.56
N GLY A 118 16.25 -29.56 29.51
CA GLY A 118 15.45 -29.17 30.66
C GLY A 118 16.25 -29.01 31.96
N TYR A 119 15.48 -28.67 33.00
CA TYR A 119 15.72 -28.77 34.47
C TYR A 119 16.55 -27.69 35.18
N PRO A 120 16.35 -27.50 36.51
CA PRO A 120 15.14 -27.25 37.34
C PRO A 120 15.25 -25.85 38.04
N GLY A 121 14.22 -25.18 38.58
CA GLY A 121 13.26 -25.59 39.61
C GLY A 121 13.76 -25.27 41.02
N THR A 122 13.23 -24.20 41.67
CA THR A 122 12.98 -23.96 43.13
C THR A 122 12.81 -22.45 43.33
N GLY A 123 11.85 -21.88 44.04
CA GLY A 123 10.74 -22.36 44.84
C GLY A 123 10.11 -21.13 45.52
N HIS A 124 8.78 -21.00 45.44
CA HIS A 124 8.01 -20.12 46.32
C HIS A 124 8.13 -20.59 47.78
N PRO A 125 7.90 -19.70 48.74
CA PRO A 125 6.63 -19.84 49.44
C PRO A 125 5.96 -18.50 49.78
N GLY A 126 4.65 -18.45 49.59
CA GLY A 126 3.77 -17.60 50.38
C GLY A 126 3.21 -18.38 51.57
N ALA A 127 2.91 -17.67 52.66
CA ALA A 127 1.70 -17.82 53.50
C ALA A 127 1.90 -17.21 54.90
N GLY A 128 0.88 -16.50 55.39
CA GLY A 128 0.43 -16.66 56.78
C GLY A 128 0.65 -15.51 57.76
N TYR A 129 -0.40 -14.70 57.97
CA TYR A 129 -0.79 -14.12 59.27
C TYR A 129 -0.98 -15.25 60.32
N PRO A 130 -0.83 -15.04 61.66
CA PRO A 130 -1.78 -14.25 62.45
C PRO A 130 -1.19 -13.50 63.68
N GLY A 131 -2.06 -12.74 64.36
CA GLY A 131 -1.73 -11.81 65.44
C GLY A 131 -1.34 -12.39 66.81
N GLY A 132 -1.06 -11.47 67.73
CA GLY A 132 -0.79 -11.75 69.14
C GLY A 132 -0.88 -10.46 69.96
N GLU A 133 -1.86 -10.43 70.85
CA GLU A 133 -2.15 -9.39 71.84
C GLU A 133 -1.24 -9.51 73.09
N HIS A 134 -1.24 -8.43 73.88
CA HIS A 134 -1.14 -8.36 75.36
C HIS A 134 0.12 -7.78 76.04
N ALA A 135 -0.22 -6.86 76.96
CA ALA A 135 0.38 -6.50 78.25
C ALA A 135 1.78 -5.83 78.23
N GLY A 136 2.04 -4.72 78.91
CA GLY A 136 1.43 -4.15 80.10
C GLY A 136 2.50 -4.13 81.20
N ALA A 137 3.03 -2.95 81.55
CA ALA A 137 3.68 -2.73 82.86
C ALA A 137 3.85 -1.23 83.16
N SER A 138 3.17 -0.85 84.23
CA SER A 138 3.13 0.39 84.98
C SER A 138 4.44 0.72 85.72
N TYR A 139 4.72 2.02 85.91
CA TYR A 139 5.16 2.78 87.11
C TYR A 139 5.71 2.05 88.37
N PRO A 140 6.43 2.68 89.35
CA PRO A 140 6.68 4.12 89.60
C PRO A 140 8.11 4.48 90.09
N GLY A 141 8.38 5.77 90.35
CA GLY A 141 9.56 6.18 91.12
C GLY A 141 9.73 7.68 91.27
N ALA A 142 9.01 8.27 92.23
CA ALA A 142 9.15 9.65 92.66
C ALA A 142 10.44 9.87 93.45
N ALA A 143 11.09 11.03 93.26
CA ALA A 143 11.85 11.69 94.32
C ALA A 143 11.69 13.21 94.16
N GLN A 144 10.87 13.75 95.05
CA GLN A 144 10.78 15.16 95.38
C GLN A 144 12.08 15.60 96.06
N PHE A 145 12.62 16.77 95.75
CA PHE A 145 13.26 17.62 96.76
C PHE A 145 13.02 19.10 96.43
N ALA A 146 12.62 19.80 97.48
CA ALA A 146 12.13 21.15 97.50
C ALA A 146 13.25 22.20 97.62
N GLY A 147 12.97 23.38 97.04
CA GLY A 147 13.22 24.69 97.66
C GLY A 147 14.65 25.22 97.71
N ALA A 148 14.90 26.31 96.96
CA ALA A 148 15.31 27.59 97.55
C ALA A 148 15.26 28.71 96.48
N PRO A 149 14.94 29.96 96.88
CA PRO A 149 14.54 31.02 95.97
C PRO A 149 15.69 31.94 95.59
N GLY A 150 15.48 32.66 94.48
CA GLY A 150 16.21 33.87 94.16
C GLY A 150 17.21 33.68 93.05
N LEU A 151 16.90 34.22 91.88
CA LEU A 151 17.64 35.33 91.29
C LEU A 151 17.04 35.69 89.92
N ALA A 152 16.81 36.99 89.77
CA ALA A 152 16.71 37.73 88.52
C ALA A 152 15.67 37.27 87.48
N ALA A 153 14.62 38.09 87.34
CA ALA A 153 13.81 38.12 86.13
C ALA A 153 14.72 38.40 84.91
N PRO A 154 14.84 37.49 83.92
CA PRO A 154 15.42 37.87 82.65
C PRO A 154 14.34 38.59 81.84
N ALA A 155 14.68 39.78 81.36
CA ALA A 155 13.88 40.51 80.40
C ALA A 155 13.40 39.57 79.28
N ARG A 156 12.11 39.62 78.92
CA ARG A 156 11.52 38.87 77.81
C ARG A 156 12.24 39.26 76.51
N LYS A 157 13.34 38.57 76.22
CA LYS A 157 14.22 38.85 75.10
C LYS A 157 13.77 37.99 73.94
N ASN A 158 12.77 38.45 73.17
CA ASN A 158 12.42 38.00 71.82
C ASN A 158 12.45 36.48 71.54
N VAL A 159 12.25 35.61 72.55
CA VAL A 159 12.37 34.15 72.38
C VAL A 159 11.31 33.65 71.39
N GLY A 160 10.11 34.22 71.44
CA GLY A 160 9.05 33.94 70.47
C GLY A 160 9.43 34.32 69.04
N LEU A 161 10.18 35.40 68.82
CA LEU A 161 10.64 35.84 67.50
C LEU A 161 11.73 34.91 66.94
N TRP A 162 12.63 34.41 67.78
CA TRP A 162 13.68 33.47 67.36
C TRP A 162 13.12 32.08 67.05
N VAL A 163 12.11 31.64 67.82
CA VAL A 163 11.40 30.39 67.52
C VAL A 163 10.63 30.52 66.22
N THR A 164 9.92 31.63 65.96
CA THR A 164 9.21 31.81 64.69
C THR A 164 10.16 31.92 63.51
N LEU A 165 11.31 32.61 63.64
CA LEU A 165 12.35 32.66 62.61
C LEU A 165 12.98 31.28 62.34
N SER A 166 13.22 30.49 63.38
CA SER A 166 13.75 29.11 63.23
C SER A 166 12.75 28.19 62.54
N VAL A 167 11.47 28.29 62.88
CA VAL A 167 10.39 27.53 62.23
C VAL A 167 10.21 27.94 60.77
N LEU A 168 10.23 29.25 60.47
CA LEU A 168 10.19 29.76 59.10
C LEU A 168 11.42 29.33 58.30
N GLY A 169 12.62 29.39 58.89
CA GLY A 169 13.86 28.93 58.25
C GLY A 169 13.83 27.43 57.94
N ALA A 170 13.34 26.61 58.87
CA ALA A 170 13.17 25.18 58.66
C ALA A 170 12.15 24.87 57.56
N LEU A 171 11.01 25.58 57.53
CA LEU A 171 10.02 25.44 56.47
C LEU A 171 10.59 25.81 55.09
N LEU A 172 11.30 26.92 54.97
CA LEU A 172 11.95 27.32 53.72
C LEU A 172 13.01 26.30 53.27
N LEU A 173 13.77 25.73 54.21
CA LEU A 173 14.77 24.71 53.92
C LEU A 173 14.12 23.40 53.46
N ILE A 174 13.03 22.97 54.11
CA ILE A 174 12.25 21.80 53.68
C ILE A 174 11.69 22.03 52.27
N ILE A 175 11.13 23.21 51.99
CA ILE A 175 10.64 23.56 50.64
C ILE A 175 11.78 23.48 49.63
N ALA A 176 12.96 24.03 49.94
CA ALA A 176 14.12 23.97 49.05
C ALA A 176 14.59 22.53 48.78
N ILE A 177 14.65 21.68 49.81
CA ILE A 177 14.99 20.27 49.65
C ILE A 177 13.98 19.58 48.73
N VAL A 178 12.68 19.76 48.95
CA VAL A 178 11.64 19.14 48.12
C VAL A 178 11.78 19.55 46.66
N VAL A 179 12.03 20.83 46.39
CA VAL A 179 12.26 21.34 45.01
C VAL A 179 13.47 20.66 44.37
N VAL A 180 14.63 20.65 45.03
CA VAL A 180 15.85 20.02 44.49
C VAL A 180 15.63 18.53 44.23
N THR A 181 14.99 17.82 45.16
CA THR A 181 14.74 16.38 45.03
C THR A 181 13.78 16.09 43.89
N ALA A 182 12.76 16.93 43.66
CA ALA A 182 11.82 16.81 42.55
C ALA A 182 12.51 16.97 41.20
N PHE A 183 13.39 17.96 41.04
CA PHE A 183 14.16 18.15 39.80
C PHE A 183 15.21 17.05 39.58
N ALA A 184 15.89 16.59 40.64
CA ALA A 184 16.92 15.55 40.53
C ALA A 184 16.37 14.14 40.25
N THR A 185 15.09 13.90 40.55
CA THR A 185 14.42 12.60 40.32
C THR A 185 13.47 12.62 39.12
N ALA A 186 13.45 13.72 38.36
CA ALA A 186 12.63 13.83 37.16
C ALA A 186 13.06 12.75 36.14
N ARG A 187 12.10 11.96 35.68
CA ARG A 187 12.32 11.02 34.58
C ARG A 187 11.91 11.70 33.29
N THR A 188 12.83 11.77 32.33
CA THR A 188 12.55 12.22 30.97
C THR A 188 12.53 11.01 30.04
N TRP A 189 11.60 11.00 29.08
CA TRP A 189 11.59 10.05 27.98
C TRP A 189 11.00 10.69 26.74
N THR A 190 11.28 10.07 25.60
CA THR A 190 10.68 10.45 24.34
C THR A 190 9.35 9.71 24.20
N LYS A 191 8.26 10.44 24.29
CA LYS A 191 6.92 9.90 24.05
C LYS A 191 6.59 10.03 22.58
N VAL A 192 6.09 8.94 22.00
CA VAL A 192 5.63 8.91 20.62
C VAL A 192 4.15 9.30 20.60
N ASP A 193 3.84 10.49 20.11
CA ASP A 193 2.46 10.99 20.00
C ASP A 193 1.75 10.38 18.81
N VAL A 194 2.45 10.33 17.68
CA VAL A 194 1.99 9.72 16.44
C VAL A 194 3.05 8.72 16.01
N PRO A 195 2.72 7.41 15.92
CA PRO A 195 3.68 6.42 15.47
C PRO A 195 4.11 6.70 14.03
N GLU A 196 5.28 6.21 13.66
CA GLU A 196 5.76 6.27 12.29
C GLU A 196 4.75 5.60 11.35
N GLN A 197 4.39 6.31 10.29
CA GLN A 197 3.57 5.78 9.22
C GLN A 197 4.51 5.31 8.11
N PRO A 198 4.68 3.98 7.92
CA PRO A 198 5.52 3.47 6.85
C PRO A 198 4.90 3.82 5.50
N GLU A 199 5.77 4.01 4.51
CA GLU A 199 5.37 4.25 3.13
C GLU A 199 4.56 3.07 2.59
N THR A 200 3.47 3.37 1.90
CA THR A 200 2.66 2.38 1.20
C THR A 200 2.94 2.42 -0.30
N PHE A 201 2.77 1.27 -0.95
CA PHE A 201 3.07 1.10 -2.37
C PHE A 201 1.84 0.54 -3.08
N HIS A 202 1.63 0.96 -4.33
CA HIS A 202 0.67 0.36 -5.24
C HIS A 202 1.36 -0.16 -6.50
N SER A 203 0.79 -1.21 -7.08
CA SER A 203 1.28 -1.77 -8.34
C SER A 203 0.67 -1.00 -9.52
N GLU A 204 1.53 -0.52 -10.42
CA GLU A 204 1.15 0.08 -11.70
C GLU A 204 1.69 -0.77 -12.84
N THR A 205 0.83 -1.11 -13.81
CA THR A 205 1.24 -1.76 -15.06
C THR A 205 1.71 -0.69 -16.04
N TYR A 206 2.88 -0.88 -16.64
CA TYR A 206 3.45 0.03 -17.64
C TYR A 206 3.90 -0.73 -18.89
N GLU A 207 3.86 -0.07 -20.04
CA GLU A 207 4.40 -0.62 -21.29
C GLU A 207 5.94 -0.52 -21.27
N THR A 208 6.63 -1.62 -21.58
CA THR A 208 8.10 -1.66 -21.56
C THR A 208 8.72 -0.95 -22.77
N GLY A 209 7.91 -0.64 -23.78
CA GLY A 209 8.35 -0.15 -25.08
C GLY A 209 8.73 -1.27 -26.07
N ARG A 210 8.77 -2.52 -25.59
CA ARG A 210 8.96 -3.71 -26.42
C ARG A 210 7.61 -4.30 -26.81
N PHE A 211 7.61 -5.10 -27.87
CA PHE A 211 6.41 -5.73 -28.37
C PHE A 211 6.59 -7.23 -28.52
N ASP A 212 5.56 -7.96 -28.10
CA ASP A 212 5.43 -9.37 -28.39
C ASP A 212 4.67 -9.56 -29.71
N VAL A 213 5.00 -10.62 -30.44
CA VAL A 213 4.39 -10.95 -31.72
C VAL A 213 3.93 -12.40 -31.68
N THR A 214 2.67 -12.61 -32.03
CA THR A 214 2.09 -13.95 -32.10
C THR A 214 1.58 -14.22 -33.50
N MET A 215 1.60 -15.49 -33.89
CA MET A 215 1.05 -15.97 -35.16
C MET A 215 -0.21 -16.76 -34.89
N ASP A 216 -1.31 -16.41 -35.56
CA ASP A 216 -2.54 -17.20 -35.51
C ASP A 216 -2.46 -18.43 -36.43
N ALA A 217 -3.51 -19.27 -36.39
CA ALA A 217 -3.62 -20.43 -37.27
C ALA A 217 -4.34 -20.12 -38.60
N VAL A 218 -4.66 -18.85 -38.87
CA VAL A 218 -5.48 -18.43 -40.02
C VAL A 218 -4.56 -18.04 -41.16
N ASN A 219 -4.41 -18.93 -42.14
CA ASN A 219 -3.59 -18.64 -43.31
C ASN A 219 -4.22 -17.48 -44.12
N PRO A 220 -3.49 -16.39 -44.40
CA PRO A 220 -4.01 -15.27 -45.19
C PRO A 220 -4.15 -15.61 -46.68
N CYS A 221 -3.55 -16.71 -47.12
CA CYS A 221 -3.65 -17.20 -48.48
C CYS A 221 -4.78 -18.22 -48.64
N PHE A 222 -5.21 -18.41 -49.89
CA PHE A 222 -6.18 -19.44 -50.26
C PHE A 222 -5.67 -20.30 -51.43
N VAL A 223 -6.19 -21.51 -51.55
CA VAL A 223 -5.82 -22.43 -52.63
C VAL A 223 -6.24 -21.85 -53.98
N ASN A 224 -5.38 -21.97 -54.99
CA ASN A 224 -5.49 -21.35 -56.31
C ASN A 224 -5.38 -19.81 -56.32
N GLN A 225 -4.92 -19.19 -55.23
CA GLN A 225 -4.47 -17.80 -55.28
C GLN A 225 -3.17 -17.70 -56.07
N ASP A 226 -2.97 -16.57 -56.76
CA ASP A 226 -1.68 -16.24 -57.36
C ASP A 226 -0.57 -16.24 -56.29
N TRP A 227 0.57 -16.84 -56.62
CA TRP A 227 1.66 -17.03 -55.66
C TRP A 227 2.26 -15.70 -55.19
N THR A 228 2.42 -14.74 -56.10
CA THR A 228 2.93 -13.40 -55.78
C THR A 228 1.96 -12.67 -54.87
N ASP A 229 0.65 -12.77 -55.12
CA ASP A 229 -0.39 -12.17 -54.25
C ASP A 229 -0.36 -12.75 -52.82
N CYS A 230 -0.26 -14.07 -52.69
CA CYS A 230 -0.13 -14.73 -51.38
C CYS A 230 1.13 -14.25 -50.63
N THR A 231 2.27 -14.21 -51.33
CA THR A 231 3.55 -13.78 -50.76
C THR A 231 3.48 -12.31 -50.30
N ASN A 232 2.80 -11.44 -51.05
CA ASN A 232 2.61 -10.04 -50.69
C ASN A 232 1.70 -9.86 -49.46
N LEU A 233 0.70 -10.73 -49.26
CA LEU A 233 -0.12 -10.72 -48.05
C LEU A 233 0.69 -11.08 -46.80
N LEU A 234 1.53 -12.12 -46.89
CA LEU A 234 2.44 -12.49 -45.79
C LEU A 234 3.44 -11.36 -45.50
N LEU A 235 4.01 -10.74 -46.55
CA LEU A 235 4.89 -9.58 -46.40
C LEU A 235 4.18 -8.39 -45.74
N ALA A 236 2.91 -8.14 -46.07
CA ALA A 236 2.12 -7.10 -45.43
C ALA A 236 1.90 -7.39 -43.93
N SER A 237 1.63 -8.64 -43.55
CA SER A 237 1.52 -9.04 -42.15
C SER A 237 2.84 -8.88 -41.39
N TYR A 238 3.95 -9.34 -41.98
CA TYR A 238 5.30 -9.16 -41.42
C TYR A 238 5.67 -7.69 -41.23
N THR A 239 5.45 -6.85 -42.25
CA THR A 239 5.79 -5.42 -42.15
C THR A 239 4.94 -4.70 -41.10
N ALA A 240 3.68 -5.06 -40.95
CA ALA A 240 2.80 -4.49 -39.94
C ALA A 240 3.20 -4.88 -38.51
N ALA A 241 3.55 -6.15 -38.29
CA ALA A 241 3.85 -6.67 -36.95
C ALA A 241 5.32 -6.45 -36.53
N CYS A 242 6.28 -6.71 -37.42
CA CYS A 242 7.68 -6.87 -37.04
C CYS A 242 8.59 -5.66 -37.36
N VAL A 243 8.22 -4.80 -38.30
CA VAL A 243 9.12 -3.73 -38.79
C VAL A 243 8.96 -2.45 -37.99
N GLY A 244 10.09 -1.82 -37.63
CA GLY A 244 10.12 -0.48 -37.06
C GLY A 244 9.78 -0.39 -35.57
N VAL A 245 9.81 -1.51 -34.85
CA VAL A 245 9.54 -1.59 -33.40
C VAL A 245 10.62 -2.41 -32.69
N GLU A 246 10.75 -2.19 -31.37
CA GLU A 246 11.59 -3.03 -30.53
C GLU A 246 10.80 -4.27 -30.11
N LEU A 247 11.37 -5.46 -30.32
CA LEU A 247 10.68 -6.74 -30.13
C LEU A 247 11.17 -7.47 -28.87
N THR A 248 10.34 -8.35 -28.33
CA THR A 248 10.77 -9.37 -27.38
C THR A 248 11.74 -10.35 -28.05
N GLU A 249 12.48 -11.14 -27.26
CA GLU A 249 13.42 -12.13 -27.81
C GLU A 249 12.67 -13.19 -28.63
N ASP A 250 11.56 -13.70 -28.09
CA ASP A 250 10.70 -14.67 -28.76
C ASP A 250 10.05 -14.09 -30.03
N ALA A 251 9.54 -12.85 -29.97
CA ALA A 251 9.01 -12.16 -31.13
C ALA A 251 10.06 -11.94 -32.22
N THR A 252 11.31 -11.66 -31.84
CA THR A 252 12.43 -11.51 -32.78
C THR A 252 12.71 -12.84 -33.51
N ALA A 253 12.69 -13.95 -32.79
CA ALA A 253 12.86 -15.27 -33.38
C ALA A 253 11.73 -15.61 -34.35
N LEU A 254 10.47 -15.39 -33.94
CA LEU A 254 9.29 -15.61 -34.79
C LEU A 254 9.32 -14.75 -36.06
N CYS A 255 9.58 -13.45 -35.93
CA CYS A 255 9.67 -12.53 -37.06
C CYS A 255 10.81 -12.90 -38.02
N THR A 256 11.94 -13.39 -37.50
CA THR A 256 13.07 -13.86 -38.33
C THR A 256 12.70 -15.11 -39.12
N GLU A 257 12.07 -16.09 -38.48
CA GLU A 257 11.57 -17.30 -39.14
C GLU A 257 10.55 -16.96 -40.23
N TYR A 258 9.58 -16.10 -39.90
CA TYR A 258 8.54 -15.66 -40.82
C TYR A 258 9.11 -14.93 -42.03
N ASN A 259 10.09 -14.03 -41.84
CA ASN A 259 10.76 -13.35 -42.94
C ASN A 259 11.55 -14.31 -43.83
N ASN A 260 12.24 -15.30 -43.25
CA ASN A 260 12.95 -16.32 -44.02
C ASN A 260 11.99 -17.13 -44.89
N ALA A 261 10.81 -17.47 -44.38
CA ALA A 261 9.76 -18.14 -45.16
C ALA A 261 9.26 -17.28 -46.33
N ILE A 262 9.04 -15.98 -46.12
CA ILE A 262 8.69 -15.05 -47.20
C ILE A 262 9.79 -15.04 -48.27
N LEU A 263 11.07 -14.95 -47.88
CA LEU A 263 12.18 -14.94 -48.82
C LEU A 263 12.29 -16.25 -49.61
N GLU A 264 12.03 -17.39 -48.97
CA GLU A 264 11.97 -18.68 -49.66
C GLU A 264 10.81 -18.71 -50.66
N MET A 265 9.63 -18.21 -50.28
CA MET A 265 8.47 -18.13 -51.19
C MET A 265 8.76 -17.22 -52.39
N GLN A 266 9.38 -16.06 -52.17
CA GLN A 266 9.80 -15.15 -53.24
C GLN A 266 10.81 -15.80 -54.19
N ALA A 267 11.74 -16.60 -53.66
CA ALA A 267 12.74 -17.30 -54.47
C ALA A 267 12.14 -18.41 -55.36
N GLN A 268 10.99 -18.97 -54.95
CA GLN A 268 10.25 -19.99 -55.70
C GLN A 268 9.22 -19.41 -56.67
N ASP A 269 9.04 -18.08 -56.69
CA ASP A 269 8.04 -17.42 -57.52
C ASP A 269 8.38 -17.56 -59.02
N THR A 270 7.44 -18.12 -59.79
CA THR A 270 7.54 -18.21 -61.25
C THR A 270 6.23 -17.77 -61.90
N PRO A 271 6.28 -17.11 -63.08
CA PRO A 271 5.08 -16.58 -63.72
C PRO A 271 3.99 -17.64 -63.94
N GLY A 272 2.78 -17.36 -63.44
CA GLY A 272 1.64 -18.28 -63.50
C GLY A 272 1.64 -19.37 -62.43
N SER A 273 2.43 -19.22 -61.37
CA SER A 273 2.37 -20.09 -60.19
C SER A 273 1.18 -19.75 -59.30
N TYR A 274 0.58 -20.79 -58.72
CA TYR A 274 -0.55 -20.67 -57.81
C TYR A 274 -0.32 -21.49 -56.55
N VAL A 275 -0.95 -21.08 -55.45
CA VAL A 275 -0.90 -21.78 -54.17
C VAL A 275 -1.59 -23.13 -54.29
N ALA A 276 -0.81 -24.21 -54.23
CA ALA A 276 -1.32 -25.59 -54.31
C ALA A 276 -1.89 -26.11 -52.98
N THR A 277 -1.25 -25.76 -51.86
CA THR A 277 -1.63 -26.16 -50.51
C THR A 277 -1.39 -25.02 -49.53
N LEU A 278 -2.21 -24.94 -48.49
CA LEU A 278 -2.00 -23.97 -47.41
C LEU A 278 -0.89 -24.48 -46.47
N GLY A 279 0.10 -23.63 -46.24
CA GLY A 279 1.13 -23.85 -45.22
C GLY A 279 0.62 -23.54 -43.81
N THR A 280 1.53 -23.60 -42.83
CA THR A 280 1.23 -23.34 -41.41
C THR A 280 1.31 -21.86 -41.01
N TYR A 281 1.77 -20.99 -41.91
CA TYR A 281 1.91 -19.57 -41.62
C TYR A 281 0.54 -18.88 -41.59
N GLY A 282 0.25 -18.22 -40.46
CA GLY A 282 -0.95 -17.41 -40.25
C GLY A 282 -0.66 -15.91 -40.29
N ASN A 283 -1.62 -15.12 -39.81
CA ASN A 283 -1.44 -13.69 -39.61
C ASN A 283 -0.64 -13.43 -38.33
N LEU A 284 0.30 -12.49 -38.43
CA LEU A 284 1.01 -11.96 -37.29
C LEU A 284 0.19 -10.84 -36.63
N SER A 285 0.13 -10.87 -35.31
CA SER A 285 -0.43 -9.82 -34.47
C SER A 285 0.59 -9.37 -33.44
N ARG A 286 0.59 -8.07 -33.13
CA ARG A 286 1.53 -7.44 -32.20
C ARG A 286 0.80 -6.92 -30.97
N THR A 287 1.36 -7.19 -29.79
CA THR A 287 0.85 -6.68 -28.51
C THR A 287 2.00 -6.03 -27.74
N PRO A 288 1.82 -4.85 -27.11
CA PRO A 288 2.85 -4.25 -26.27
C PRO A 288 3.15 -5.16 -25.08
N GLU A 289 4.43 -5.36 -24.80
CA GLU A 289 4.87 -6.02 -23.57
C GLU A 289 4.62 -5.08 -22.40
N THR A 290 4.01 -5.61 -21.34
CA THR A 290 3.72 -4.86 -20.13
C THR A 290 4.44 -5.49 -18.95
N ASP A 291 4.87 -4.65 -18.04
CA ASP A 291 5.52 -5.05 -16.79
C ASP A 291 4.87 -4.31 -15.61
N VAL A 292 5.15 -4.75 -14.38
CA VAL A 292 4.58 -4.20 -13.16
C VAL A 292 5.66 -3.55 -12.33
N ARG A 293 5.46 -2.27 -12.00
CA ARG A 293 6.32 -1.57 -11.03
C ARG A 293 5.55 -1.24 -9.77
N GLN A 294 6.25 -1.24 -8.64
CA GLN A 294 5.75 -0.68 -7.39
C GLN A 294 6.00 0.82 -7.38
N VAL A 295 4.94 1.59 -7.20
CA VAL A 295 4.98 3.05 -7.10
C VAL A 295 4.63 3.43 -5.67
N SER A 296 5.46 4.29 -5.09
CA SER A 296 5.20 4.86 -3.77
C SER A 296 3.96 5.75 -3.79
N ASN A 297 3.19 5.72 -2.70
CA ASN A 297 2.08 6.65 -2.47
C ASN A 297 2.53 7.99 -1.85
N GLU A 298 3.83 8.19 -1.65
CA GLU A 298 4.45 9.37 -1.01
C GLU A 298 3.82 9.71 0.36
N ASP A 299 3.36 8.69 1.08
CA ASP A 299 2.59 8.82 2.32
C ASP A 299 3.39 8.49 3.59
N TYR A 300 4.71 8.35 3.45
CA TYR A 300 5.61 8.20 4.59
C TYR A 300 5.48 9.39 5.56
N ARG A 301 5.29 9.11 6.84
CA ARG A 301 5.36 10.12 7.91
C ARG A 301 6.27 9.64 9.04
N PRO A 302 7.29 10.44 9.41
CA PRO A 302 8.12 10.09 10.56
C PRO A 302 7.27 10.12 11.84
N ALA A 303 7.72 9.38 12.86
CA ALA A 303 7.10 9.45 14.17
C ALA A 303 7.14 10.89 14.72
N GLU A 304 6.01 11.40 15.19
CA GLU A 304 5.96 12.65 15.93
C GLU A 304 6.19 12.33 17.41
N THR A 305 7.24 12.93 17.97
CA THR A 305 7.65 12.65 19.35
C THR A 305 7.88 13.93 20.12
N HIS A 306 7.56 13.93 21.41
CA HIS A 306 7.95 14.99 22.34
C HIS A 306 8.69 14.43 23.56
N GLU A 307 9.43 15.31 24.24
CA GLU A 307 10.05 14.97 25.52
C GLU A 307 9.02 15.10 26.63
N ALA A 308 8.64 13.97 27.22
CA ALA A 308 7.78 13.90 28.39
C ALA A 308 8.62 13.92 29.67
N VAL A 309 8.12 14.62 30.69
CA VAL A 309 8.80 14.74 31.98
C VAL A 309 7.84 14.40 33.11
N CYS A 310 8.26 13.46 33.96
CA CYS A 310 7.54 13.08 35.19
C CYS A 310 8.34 13.50 36.42
N TYR A 311 7.79 14.43 37.19
CA TYR A 311 8.31 14.85 38.48
C TYR A 311 7.65 14.04 39.61
N LEU A 312 8.46 13.56 40.55
CA LEU A 312 8.00 12.86 41.77
C LEU A 312 7.12 11.62 41.52
N GLY A 313 7.03 11.13 40.28
CA GLY A 313 6.20 9.96 39.92
C GLY A 313 4.71 10.26 39.71
N PHE A 314 4.26 11.50 39.79
CA PHE A 314 2.84 11.85 39.63
C PHE A 314 2.55 13.26 39.09
N LEU A 315 3.56 14.13 38.93
CA LEU A 315 3.40 15.47 38.37
C LEU A 315 3.99 15.52 36.96
N GLY A 316 3.15 15.79 35.96
CA GLY A 316 3.54 15.79 34.55
C GLY A 316 2.99 14.57 33.81
N GLU A 317 3.53 14.30 32.63
CA GLU A 317 3.22 13.08 31.90
C GLU A 317 4.08 11.98 32.51
N CYS A 318 3.45 11.00 33.17
CA CYS A 318 4.09 9.91 33.92
C CYS A 318 3.98 8.54 33.22
N GLU A 319 3.28 8.50 32.07
CA GLU A 319 2.98 7.32 31.23
C GLU A 319 3.17 7.62 29.73
#